data_AF-A0A7W9DRK0-F1
#
_entry.id   AF-A0A7W9DRK0-F1
#
_cell.length_a   1.000
_cell.length_b   1.000
_cell.length_c   1.000
_cell.angle_alpha   90.00
_cell.angle_beta   90.00
_cell.angle_gamma   90.00
#
_symmetry.space_group_name_H-M   'P 1'
#
loop_
_entity.id
_entity.type
_entity.pdbx_description
1 polymer ?
#
loop_
_entity_poly.entity_id
_entity_poly.type
_entity_poly.pdbx_seq_one_letter_code
_entity_poly.pdbx_strand_id
1 'polypeptide(L)'
;MIAPQGPAALHALNKALDAEHAAVYAYGVAGARLSGGQRSSARDGFNAHRARRDQLRGLITARGGTPSESGAAYALPFPVNAAADAVRLAAFVEERVTAAYLELAAVEDTALRKLAALAMQECAVRGYGWSPLIADLPGWPAPAAATPVPTPAPTQPLMPPPVSLG
;
A
#
# COMPACT_ATOMS: atom_id res chain seq x y z
N MET A 1 29.27 -9.34 9.65
CA MET A 1 29.90 -8.02 9.56
C MET A 1 29.20 -7.29 8.41
N ILE A 2 28.36 -6.30 8.70
CA ILE A 2 27.68 -5.52 7.64
C ILE A 2 28.76 -4.60 7.06
N ALA A 3 29.08 -4.74 5.78
CA ALA A 3 30.03 -3.83 5.13
C ALA A 3 29.51 -2.38 5.29
N PRO A 4 30.39 -1.39 5.54
CA PRO A 4 29.99 0.00 5.53
C PRO A 4 29.44 0.30 4.13
N GLN A 5 28.13 0.47 4.03
CA GLN A 5 27.52 0.75 2.74
C GLN A 5 27.85 2.18 2.35
N GLY A 6 28.23 2.37 1.09
CA GLY A 6 28.61 3.68 0.56
C GLY A 6 27.43 4.67 0.52
N PRO A 7 27.70 5.94 0.16
CA PRO A 7 26.72 7.03 0.06
C PRO A 7 25.42 6.66 -0.70
N ALA A 8 25.52 5.76 -1.69
CA ALA A 8 24.38 5.29 -2.47
C ALA A 8 23.30 4.57 -1.63
N ALA A 9 23.68 3.75 -0.65
CA ALA A 9 22.70 3.03 0.17
C ALA A 9 21.96 3.97 1.13
N LEU A 10 22.68 4.95 1.72
CA LEU A 10 22.06 5.99 2.55
C LEU A 10 21.14 6.89 1.73
N HIS A 11 21.51 7.21 0.49
CA HIS A 11 20.65 7.94 -0.43
C HIS A 11 19.35 7.18 -0.75
N ALA A 12 19.46 5.91 -1.15
CA ALA A 12 18.30 5.08 -1.45
C ALA A 12 17.38 4.86 -0.23
N LEU A 13 17.95 4.67 0.96
CA LEU A 13 17.20 4.58 2.21
C LEU A 13 16.43 5.87 2.53
N ASN A 14 17.07 7.03 2.37
CA ASN A 14 16.40 8.32 2.59
C ASN A 14 15.30 8.57 1.55
N LYS A 15 15.52 8.19 0.29
CA LYS A 15 14.48 8.30 -0.73
C LYS A 15 13.25 7.43 -0.44
N ALA A 16 13.46 6.21 0.05
CA ALA A 16 12.37 5.38 0.54
C ALA A 16 11.68 6.02 1.77
N LEU A 17 12.44 6.62 2.68
CA LEU A 17 11.90 7.30 3.86
C LEU A 17 11.03 8.52 3.49
N ASP A 18 11.44 9.30 2.48
CA ASP A 18 10.65 10.42 1.98
C ASP A 18 9.32 9.96 1.38
N ALA A 19 9.33 8.85 0.63
CA ALA A 19 8.11 8.23 0.12
C ALA A 19 7.19 7.75 1.26
N GLU A 20 7.75 7.15 2.30
CA GLU A 20 6.98 6.71 3.48
C GLU A 20 6.38 7.90 4.25
N HIS A 21 7.08 9.03 4.36
CA HIS A 21 6.49 10.24 4.95
C HIS A 21 5.27 10.73 4.16
N ALA A 22 5.41 10.80 2.83
CA ALA A 22 4.30 11.20 1.95
C ALA A 22 3.12 10.21 2.06
N ALA A 23 3.40 8.90 2.15
CA ALA A 23 2.39 7.86 2.30
C ALA A 23 1.59 8.00 3.60
N VAL A 24 2.27 8.21 4.74
CA VAL A 24 1.63 8.44 6.04
C VAL A 24 0.70 9.66 5.98
N TYR A 25 1.15 10.76 5.37
CA TYR A 25 0.32 11.95 5.18
C TYR A 25 -0.91 11.65 4.31
N ALA A 26 -0.70 11.04 3.15
CA ALA A 26 -1.76 10.74 2.19
C ALA A 26 -2.82 9.77 2.74
N TYR A 27 -2.41 8.74 3.49
CA TYR A 27 -3.35 7.84 4.17
C TYR A 27 -4.15 8.54 5.28
N GLY A 28 -3.58 9.55 5.95
CA GLY A 28 -4.31 10.42 6.86
C GLY A 28 -5.44 11.19 6.15
N VAL A 29 -5.14 11.77 4.98
CA VAL A 29 -6.13 12.46 4.14
C VAL A 29 -7.19 11.49 3.62
N ALA A 30 -6.78 10.33 3.11
CA ALA A 30 -7.70 9.33 2.57
C ALA A 30 -8.65 8.81 3.67
N GLY A 31 -8.12 8.43 4.85
CA GLY A 31 -8.92 7.93 5.96
C GLY A 31 -9.99 8.91 6.46
N ALA A 32 -9.73 10.22 6.34
CA ALA A 32 -10.71 11.25 6.69
C ALA A 32 -11.92 11.31 5.73
N ARG A 33 -11.76 10.83 4.50
CA ARG A 33 -12.81 10.81 3.46
C ARG A 33 -13.52 9.46 3.32
N LEU A 34 -12.97 8.40 3.92
CA LEU A 34 -13.50 7.04 3.85
C LEU A 34 -14.37 6.71 5.08
N SER A 35 -15.19 5.67 4.98
CA SER A 35 -16.04 5.15 6.06
C SER A 35 -16.06 3.62 6.09
N GLY A 36 -16.62 3.03 7.14
CA GLY A 36 -16.78 1.57 7.27
C GLY A 36 -15.48 0.79 7.09
N GLY A 37 -15.56 -0.34 6.37
CA GLY A 37 -14.40 -1.20 6.10
C GLY A 37 -13.27 -0.49 5.37
N GLN A 38 -13.57 0.44 4.47
CA GLN A 38 -12.55 1.22 3.76
C GLN A 38 -11.76 2.12 4.72
N ARG A 39 -12.41 2.74 5.71
CA ARG A 39 -11.70 3.50 6.75
C ARG A 39 -10.78 2.61 7.57
N SER A 40 -11.22 1.39 7.90
CA SER A 40 -10.37 0.41 8.59
C SER A 40 -9.15 0.03 7.76
N SER A 41 -9.32 -0.29 6.47
CA SER A 41 -8.21 -0.59 5.56
C SER A 41 -7.25 0.60 5.41
N ALA A 42 -7.76 1.84 5.38
CA ALA A 42 -6.91 3.03 5.36
C ALA A 42 -6.12 3.21 6.66
N ARG A 43 -6.72 2.85 7.81
CA ARG A 43 -6.02 2.88 9.10
C ARG A 43 -4.92 1.82 9.17
N ASP A 44 -5.15 0.64 8.61
CA ASP A 44 -4.15 -0.42 8.54
C ASP A 44 -2.98 -0.01 7.63
N GLY A 45 -3.27 0.56 6.46
CA GLY A 45 -2.25 1.14 5.58
C GLY A 45 -1.44 2.25 6.25
N PHE A 46 -2.10 3.19 6.93
CA PHE A 46 -1.44 4.24 7.71
C PHE A 46 -0.47 3.68 8.75
N ASN A 47 -0.89 2.65 9.49
CA ASN A 47 -0.05 2.02 10.51
C ASN A 47 1.14 1.28 9.89
N ALA A 48 0.93 0.59 8.78
CA ALA A 48 1.99 -0.11 8.05
C ALA A 48 3.08 0.85 7.58
N HIS A 49 2.70 1.97 6.95
CA HIS A 49 3.65 3.00 6.51
C HIS A 49 4.35 3.70 7.68
N ARG A 50 3.67 3.95 8.81
CA ARG A 50 4.34 4.47 10.02
C ARG A 50 5.39 3.51 10.56
N ALA A 51 5.07 2.23 10.67
CA ALA A 51 6.02 1.23 11.12
C ALA A 51 7.23 1.15 10.17
N ARG A 52 6.98 1.25 8.86
CA ARG A 52 8.02 1.23 7.82
C ARG A 52 8.93 2.45 7.88
N ARG A 53 8.36 3.65 8.02
CA ARG A 53 9.08 4.90 8.26
C ARG A 53 10.03 4.77 9.45
N ASP A 54 9.52 4.30 10.58
CA ASP A 54 10.30 4.19 11.82
C ASP A 54 11.44 3.15 11.66
N GLN A 55 11.19 2.04 10.95
CA GLN A 55 12.21 1.07 10.58
C GLN A 55 13.32 1.69 9.71
N LEU A 56 12.96 2.44 8.66
CA LEU A 56 13.92 3.09 7.78
C LEU A 56 14.78 4.12 8.51
N ARG A 57 14.17 4.94 9.38
CA ARG A 57 14.91 5.89 10.25
C ARG A 57 15.95 5.15 11.08
N GLY A 58 15.57 4.04 11.72
CA GLY A 58 16.49 3.20 12.49
C GLY A 58 17.65 2.66 11.64
N LEU A 59 17.36 2.19 10.42
CA LEU A 59 18.37 1.66 9.49
C LEU A 59 19.37 2.72 9.00
N ILE A 60 18.92 3.95 8.82
CA ILE A 60 19.76 5.09 8.42
C ILE A 60 20.70 5.47 9.58
N THR A 61 20.16 5.65 10.79
CA THR A 61 20.96 5.98 11.98
C THR A 61 21.97 4.88 12.30
N ALA A 62 21.57 3.61 12.21
CA ALA A 62 22.47 2.46 12.45
C ALA A 62 23.63 2.39 11.44
N ARG A 63 23.50 3.04 10.28
CA ARG A 63 24.53 3.17 9.25
C ARG A 63 25.29 4.50 9.31
N GLY A 64 25.08 5.29 10.37
CA GLY A 64 25.73 6.59 10.57
C GLY A 64 25.19 7.72 9.69
N GLY A 65 24.06 7.50 9.00
CA GLY A 65 23.40 8.55 8.22
C GLY A 65 22.43 9.39 9.06
N THR A 66 22.01 10.52 8.50
CA THR A 66 20.94 11.35 9.05
C THR A 66 19.63 11.02 8.34
N PRO A 67 18.58 10.58 9.06
CA PRO A 67 17.27 10.38 8.44
C PRO A 67 16.66 11.71 7.99
N SER A 68 16.06 11.71 6.80
CA SER A 68 15.22 12.81 6.33
C SER A 68 14.09 13.08 7.33
N GLU A 69 13.70 14.34 7.45
CA GLU A 69 12.63 14.78 8.33
C GLU A 69 11.33 14.98 7.54
N SER A 70 10.19 14.75 8.19
CA SER A 70 8.90 14.89 7.51
C SER A 70 8.59 16.37 7.24
N GLY A 71 8.18 16.70 6.01
CA GLY A 71 7.57 17.99 5.72
C GLY A 71 6.25 18.22 6.48
N ALA A 72 5.89 19.50 6.67
CA ALA A 72 4.64 19.88 7.36
C ALA A 72 3.38 19.50 6.56
N ALA A 73 3.48 19.48 5.23
CA ALA A 73 2.44 19.05 4.31
C ALA A 73 3.08 18.53 3.01
N TYR A 74 2.33 17.71 2.28
CA TYR A 74 2.72 17.18 0.98
C TYR A 74 1.69 17.56 -0.07
N ALA A 75 2.17 17.91 -1.26
CA ALA A 75 1.29 18.14 -2.40
C ALA A 75 0.63 16.81 -2.81
N LEU A 76 -0.70 16.80 -2.86
CA LEU A 76 -1.44 15.66 -3.37
C LEU A 76 -1.40 15.65 -4.90
N PRO A 77 -1.34 14.48 -5.54
CA PRO A 77 -1.29 14.36 -7.00
C PRO A 77 -2.56 14.90 -7.69
N PHE A 78 -3.66 15.00 -6.95
CA PHE A 78 -4.96 15.52 -7.38
C PHE A 78 -5.81 15.90 -6.16
N PRO A 79 -6.88 16.71 -6.35
CA PRO A 79 -7.83 17.01 -5.29
C PRO A 79 -8.55 15.76 -4.76
N VAL A 80 -8.77 15.69 -3.44
CA VAL A 80 -9.45 14.56 -2.78
C VAL A 80 -10.69 15.07 -2.04
N ASN A 81 -11.81 15.09 -2.76
CA ASN A 81 -13.05 15.71 -2.29
C ASN A 81 -14.11 14.67 -1.93
N ALA A 82 -14.03 13.46 -2.51
CA ALA A 82 -14.96 12.36 -2.28
C ALA A 82 -14.24 11.05 -1.90
N ALA A 83 -15.02 10.06 -1.44
CA ALA A 83 -14.50 8.74 -1.09
C ALA A 83 -13.80 8.04 -2.29
N ALA A 84 -14.34 8.20 -3.50
CA ALA A 84 -13.72 7.65 -4.72
C ALA A 84 -12.32 8.24 -4.98
N ASP A 85 -12.13 9.54 -4.73
CA ASP A 85 -10.81 10.18 -4.84
C ASP A 85 -9.84 9.63 -3.79
N ALA A 86 -10.33 9.32 -2.59
CA ALA A 86 -9.52 8.77 -1.51
C ALA A 86 -9.06 7.34 -1.80
N VAL A 87 -9.93 6.51 -2.38
CA VAL A 87 -9.55 5.17 -2.90
C VAL A 87 -8.48 5.31 -3.99
N ARG A 88 -8.68 6.24 -4.94
CA ARG A 88 -7.69 6.50 -6.00
C ARG A 88 -6.36 7.01 -5.43
N LEU A 89 -6.41 7.86 -4.41
CA LEU A 89 -5.21 8.35 -3.72
C LEU A 89 -4.46 7.20 -3.06
N ALA A 90 -5.15 6.31 -2.35
CA ALA A 90 -4.52 5.18 -1.68
C ALA A 90 -3.84 4.24 -2.68
N ALA A 91 -4.51 3.89 -3.79
CA ALA A 91 -3.90 3.10 -4.86
C ALA A 91 -2.66 3.78 -5.47
N PHE A 92 -2.74 5.09 -5.75
CA PHE A 92 -1.62 5.86 -6.29
C PHE A 92 -0.42 5.87 -5.33
N VAL A 93 -0.67 6.05 -4.03
CA VAL A 93 0.39 6.07 -3.01
C VAL A 93 1.14 4.74 -2.98
N GLU A 94 0.42 3.62 -2.95
CA GLU A 94 1.05 2.29 -2.91
C GLU A 94 1.92 2.03 -4.17
N GLU A 95 1.47 2.48 -5.34
CA GLU A 95 2.24 2.41 -6.58
C GLU A 95 3.53 3.25 -6.51
N ARG A 96 3.46 4.48 -5.96
CA ARG A 96 4.61 5.37 -5.84
C ARG A 96 5.60 4.92 -4.79
N VAL A 97 5.13 4.39 -3.65
CA VAL A 97 5.99 3.79 -2.62
C VAL A 97 6.70 2.56 -3.19
N THR A 98 5.98 1.71 -3.94
CA THR A 98 6.59 0.57 -4.63
C THR A 98 7.73 1.00 -5.57
N ALA A 99 7.52 2.06 -6.35
CA ALA A 99 8.55 2.62 -7.23
C ALA A 99 9.77 3.17 -6.44
N ALA A 100 9.55 3.81 -5.29
CA ALA A 100 10.65 4.28 -4.43
C ALA A 100 11.49 3.12 -3.86
N TYR A 101 10.85 2.01 -3.50
CA TYR A 101 11.56 0.82 -3.04
C TYR A 101 12.35 0.10 -4.12
N LEU A 102 11.99 0.24 -5.41
CA LEU A 102 12.76 -0.35 -6.50
C LEU A 102 14.21 0.16 -6.53
N GLU A 103 14.44 1.42 -6.17
CA GLU A 103 15.79 1.98 -6.06
C GLU A 103 16.55 1.43 -4.87
N LEU A 104 15.86 1.21 -3.74
CA LEU A 104 16.48 0.51 -2.59
C LEU A 104 16.81 -0.95 -2.94
N ALA A 105 16.02 -1.60 -3.80
CA ALA A 105 16.31 -2.94 -4.29
C ALA A 105 17.50 -2.99 -5.27
N ALA A 106 17.94 -1.85 -5.82
CA ALA A 106 19.09 -1.79 -6.70
C ALA A 106 20.44 -1.76 -5.95
N VAL A 107 20.44 -1.58 -4.63
CA VAL A 107 21.68 -1.54 -3.83
C VAL A 107 22.29 -2.94 -3.64
N GLU A 108 23.60 -3.00 -3.44
CA GLU A 108 24.32 -4.28 -3.32
C GLU A 108 23.98 -5.05 -2.04
N ASP A 109 23.60 -4.35 -0.95
CA ASP A 109 23.23 -4.94 0.35
C ASP A 109 22.03 -5.90 0.20
N THR A 110 22.29 -7.20 0.33
CA THR A 110 21.25 -8.24 0.22
C THR A 110 20.15 -8.10 1.26
N ALA A 111 20.44 -7.59 2.46
CA ALA A 111 19.43 -7.38 3.50
C ALA A 111 18.51 -6.20 3.14
N LEU A 112 19.06 -5.09 2.63
CA LEU A 112 18.25 -3.98 2.12
C LEU A 112 17.44 -4.38 0.89
N ARG A 113 18.03 -5.18 0.00
CA ARG A 113 17.36 -5.71 -1.19
C ARG A 113 16.16 -6.57 -0.82
N LYS A 114 16.34 -7.47 0.15
CA LYS A 114 15.25 -8.31 0.68
C LYS A 114 14.16 -7.46 1.35
N LEU A 115 14.56 -6.48 2.15
CA LEU A 115 13.61 -5.55 2.78
C LEU A 115 12.79 -4.80 1.73
N ALA A 116 13.44 -4.27 0.70
CA ALA A 116 12.78 -3.55 -0.38
C ALA A 116 11.79 -4.44 -1.14
N ALA A 117 12.20 -5.66 -1.51
CA ALA A 117 11.31 -6.61 -2.21
C ALA A 117 10.06 -6.96 -1.39
N LEU A 118 10.20 -7.17 -0.07
CA LEU A 118 9.07 -7.42 0.82
C LEU A 118 8.16 -6.19 0.94
N ALA A 119 8.73 -4.99 1.09
CA ALA A 119 7.97 -3.75 1.14
C ALA A 119 7.20 -3.52 -0.16
N MET A 120 7.81 -3.76 -1.33
CA MET A 120 7.15 -3.69 -2.63
C MET A 120 5.98 -4.67 -2.75
N GLN A 121 6.16 -5.92 -2.29
CA GLN A 121 5.08 -6.91 -2.28
C GLN A 121 3.91 -6.46 -1.41
N GLU A 122 4.19 -6.00 -0.18
CA GLU A 122 3.18 -5.48 0.73
C GLU A 122 2.40 -4.29 0.13
N CYS A 123 3.12 -3.35 -0.50
CA CYS A 123 2.50 -2.19 -1.15
C CYS A 123 1.66 -2.59 -2.36
N ALA A 124 2.18 -3.47 -3.23
CA ALA A 124 1.45 -3.96 -4.40
C ALA A 124 0.15 -4.67 -4.01
N VAL A 125 0.17 -5.50 -2.96
CA VAL A 125 -1.03 -6.20 -2.45
C VAL A 125 -2.05 -5.19 -1.90
N ARG A 126 -1.62 -4.19 -1.13
CA ARG A 126 -2.53 -3.13 -0.66
C ARG A 126 -3.09 -2.29 -1.81
N GLY A 127 -2.25 -1.92 -2.77
CA GLY A 127 -2.65 -1.19 -3.97
C GLY A 127 -3.75 -1.91 -4.74
N TYR A 128 -3.58 -3.22 -4.95
CA TYR A 128 -4.61 -4.07 -5.56
C TYR A 128 -5.91 -4.12 -4.75
N GLY A 129 -5.81 -4.12 -3.42
CA GLY A 129 -6.98 -4.05 -2.53
C GLY A 129 -7.79 -2.76 -2.69
N TRP A 130 -7.15 -1.65 -3.08
CA TRP A 130 -7.82 -0.37 -3.36
C TRP A 130 -8.35 -0.28 -4.79
N SER A 131 -7.60 -0.78 -5.76
CA SER A 131 -7.99 -0.78 -7.17
C SER A 131 -7.54 -2.08 -7.83
N PRO A 132 -8.45 -3.04 -8.05
CA PRO A 132 -8.12 -4.33 -8.66
C PRO A 132 -7.95 -4.24 -10.18
N LEU A 133 -7.65 -3.06 -10.73
CA LEU A 133 -7.44 -2.89 -12.16
C LEU A 133 -6.10 -3.51 -12.55
N ILE A 134 -6.16 -4.49 -13.44
CA ILE A 134 -4.98 -5.04 -14.12
C ILE A 134 -4.74 -4.15 -15.33
N ALA A 135 -3.60 -3.45 -15.36
CA ALA A 135 -3.21 -2.67 -16.51
C ALA A 135 -3.04 -3.58 -17.74
N ASP A 136 -3.41 -3.06 -18.91
CA ASP A 136 -3.16 -3.74 -20.19
C ASP A 136 -1.67 -4.08 -20.28
N LEU A 137 -1.37 -5.34 -20.62
CA LEU A 137 -0.01 -5.72 -20.99
C LEU A 137 0.22 -5.38 -22.46
N PRO A 138 1.45 -5.05 -22.87
CA PRO A 138 1.77 -4.86 -24.28
C PRO A 138 1.31 -6.06 -25.12
N GLY A 139 0.36 -5.83 -26.04
CA GLY A 139 -0.24 -6.86 -26.90
C GLY A 139 -1.31 -7.74 -26.23
N TRP A 140 -1.67 -7.47 -24.97
CA TRP A 140 -2.65 -8.21 -24.17
C TRP A 140 -3.58 -7.23 -23.45
N PRO A 141 -4.66 -6.78 -24.11
CA PRO A 141 -5.63 -5.90 -23.47
C PRO A 141 -6.29 -6.62 -22.30
N ALA A 142 -6.62 -5.89 -21.24
CA ALA A 142 -7.34 -6.41 -20.10
C ALA A 142 -8.66 -7.03 -20.57
N PRO A 143 -9.07 -8.18 -20.00
CA PRO A 143 -10.40 -8.70 -20.26
C PRO A 143 -11.43 -7.63 -19.87
N ALA A 144 -12.43 -7.41 -20.73
CA ALA A 144 -13.52 -6.50 -20.43
C ALA A 144 -14.03 -6.77 -19.01
N ALA A 145 -14.22 -5.70 -18.23
CA ALA A 145 -14.60 -5.81 -16.81
C ALA A 145 -15.67 -6.89 -16.64
N ALA A 146 -15.33 -7.96 -15.91
CA ALA A 146 -16.27 -9.04 -15.70
C ALA A 146 -17.55 -8.44 -15.10
N THR A 147 -18.68 -8.64 -15.78
CA THR A 147 -19.98 -8.31 -15.21
C THR A 147 -20.05 -8.95 -13.82
N PRO A 148 -20.38 -8.20 -12.76
CA PRO A 148 -20.48 -8.79 -11.43
C PRO A 148 -21.47 -9.96 -11.52
N VAL A 149 -20.97 -11.18 -11.34
CA VAL A 149 -21.83 -12.35 -11.21
C VAL A 149 -22.64 -12.10 -9.94
N PRO A 150 -23.99 -12.02 -10.01
CA PRO A 150 -24.78 -11.87 -8.81
C PRO A 150 -24.48 -13.04 -7.89
N THR A 151 -24.05 -12.73 -6.66
CA THR A 151 -23.93 -13.73 -5.59
C THR A 151 -25.25 -14.49 -5.52
N PRO A 152 -25.25 -15.83 -5.64
CA PRO A 152 -26.49 -16.59 -5.47
C PRO A 152 -27.02 -16.29 -4.06
N ALA A 153 -28.30 -15.92 -3.99
CA ALA A 153 -28.97 -15.70 -2.72
C ALA A 153 -28.81 -16.95 -1.82
N PRO A 154 -28.66 -16.78 -0.50
CA PRO A 154 -28.59 -17.93 0.39
C PRO A 154 -29.84 -18.80 0.19
N THR A 155 -29.62 -20.07 -0.16
CA THR A 155 -30.68 -21.07 -0.26
C THR A 155 -31.37 -21.16 1.09
N GLN A 156 -32.61 -20.67 1.18
CA GLN A 156 -33.46 -20.87 2.35
C GLN A 156 -33.59 -22.39 2.57
N PRO A 157 -33.33 -22.90 3.79
CA PRO A 157 -33.52 -24.32 4.06
C PRO A 157 -34.99 -24.67 3.85
N LEU A 158 -35.24 -25.75 3.10
CA LEU A 158 -36.57 -26.29 2.88
C LEU A 158 -37.18 -26.70 4.23
N MET A 159 -38.27 -26.04 4.63
CA MET A 159 -39.01 -26.40 5.83
C MET A 159 -39.56 -27.82 5.67
N PRO A 160 -39.31 -28.75 6.62
CA PRO A 160 -39.87 -30.09 6.54
C PRO A 160 -41.40 -30.05 6.63
N PRO A 161 -42.12 -30.98 5.96
CA PRO A 161 -43.58 -31.01 6.03
C PRO A 161 -44.04 -31.33 7.47
N PRO A 162 -45.21 -30.81 7.90
CA PRO A 162 -45.72 -31.06 9.23
C PRO A 162 -46.02 -32.56 9.43
N VAL A 163 -45.54 -33.10 10.55
CA VAL A 163 -45.83 -34.47 10.95
C VAL A 163 -47.22 -34.50 11.56
N SER A 164 -48.17 -35.16 10.90
CA SER A 164 -49.48 -35.48 11.50
C SER A 164 -49.30 -36.60 12.51
N LEU A 165 -49.56 -36.31 13.79
CA LEU A 165 -49.71 -37.34 14.83
C LEU A 165 -51.16 -37.86 14.76
N GLY A 166 -51.31 -39.11 14.33
CA GLY A 166 -52.49 -39.93 14.51
C GLY A 166 -52.21 -41.06 15.48
#